data_AF-A0A7S0AX74-F1
#
_entry.id   AF-A0A7S0AX74-F1
#
_cell.length_a   1.000
_cell.length_b   1.000
_cell.length_c   1.000
_cell.angle_alpha   90.00
_cell.angle_beta   90.00
_cell.angle_gamma   90.00
#
_symmetry.space_group_name_H-M   'P 1'
#
loop_
_entity.id
_entity.type
_entity.pdbx_description
1 polymer ?
#
loop_
_entity_poly.entity_id
_entity_poly.type
_entity_poly.pdbx_seq_one_letter_code
_entity_poly.pdbx_strand_id
1 'polypeptide(L)'
;AQAICARALSPSEDRGLGPHSGEGGSPGQPMVKKKRTIQRENRIQVLIQEEKEREEKHRRRLEFRGELRRGRKEELLKKLESVAAKVNAKAAAAPSRPPAGGVAGAGVGTCDVEMAPASSRKIGVVRTINKNRSIQDRRVKASKALLRAAKEEGIVPSVKYARAILEGKRKNATKPDGRERARDKRLRKAREKRERKGPKKPKEGEEEEEEE
;
A
#
# COMPACT_ATOMS: atom_id res chain seq x y z
N ALA A 1 20.65 -42.14 17.57
CA ALA A 1 19.42 -42.28 18.37
C ALA A 1 18.49 -41.11 18.06
N GLN A 2 17.51 -41.30 17.20
CA GLN A 2 16.49 -40.29 16.86
C GLN A 2 15.18 -40.71 17.53
N ALA A 3 14.65 -39.88 18.42
CA ALA A 3 13.40 -40.14 19.13
C ALA A 3 12.20 -39.69 18.28
N ILE A 4 11.43 -40.68 17.81
CA ILE A 4 10.13 -40.48 17.17
C ILE A 4 9.09 -40.34 18.28
N CYS A 5 8.67 -39.11 18.57
CA CYS A 5 7.56 -38.87 19.49
C CYS A 5 6.22 -39.16 18.79
N ALA A 6 5.70 -40.36 19.01
CA ALA A 6 4.34 -40.76 18.67
C ALA A 6 3.32 -39.93 19.46
N ARG A 7 2.50 -39.15 18.76
CA ARG A 7 1.42 -38.36 19.35
C ARG A 7 0.14 -39.20 19.30
N ALA A 8 -0.23 -39.74 20.46
CA ALA A 8 -1.44 -40.53 20.67
C ALA A 8 -2.69 -39.73 20.24
N LEU A 9 -3.50 -40.35 19.38
CA LEU A 9 -4.86 -39.92 19.05
C LEU A 9 -5.77 -40.37 20.19
N SER A 10 -6.36 -39.42 20.90
CA SER A 10 -7.40 -39.68 21.90
C SER A 10 -8.71 -40.09 21.21
N PRO A 11 -9.44 -41.10 21.72
CA PRO A 11 -10.71 -41.52 21.16
C PRO A 11 -11.75 -40.41 21.30
N SER A 12 -12.46 -40.16 20.20
CA SER A 12 -13.64 -39.31 20.13
C SER A 12 -14.76 -39.92 20.95
N GLU A 13 -14.99 -39.37 22.14
CA GLU A 13 -16.22 -39.63 22.89
C GLU A 13 -17.41 -39.04 22.11
N ASP A 14 -18.21 -39.93 21.54
CA ASP A 14 -19.55 -39.69 21.04
C ASP A 14 -20.40 -39.10 22.18
N ARG A 15 -20.46 -37.77 22.23
CA ARG A 15 -21.41 -37.05 23.08
C ARG A 15 -22.74 -37.00 22.34
N GLY A 16 -23.65 -37.88 22.77
CA GLY A 16 -25.00 -38.00 22.28
C GLY A 16 -25.69 -36.64 22.07
N LEU A 17 -26.10 -36.42 20.83
CA LEU A 17 -27.03 -35.37 20.46
C LEU A 17 -28.43 -35.80 20.92
N GLY A 18 -28.77 -35.46 22.17
CA GLY A 18 -30.16 -35.49 22.61
C GLY A 18 -30.97 -34.45 21.83
N PRO A 19 -32.16 -34.79 21.32
CA PRO A 19 -33.05 -33.81 20.71
C PRO A 19 -33.60 -32.88 21.79
N HIS A 20 -32.96 -31.73 21.97
CA HIS A 20 -33.54 -30.62 22.73
C HIS A 20 -34.69 -30.03 21.91
N SER A 21 -35.88 -30.63 22.05
CA SER A 21 -37.17 -30.01 21.73
C SER A 21 -37.43 -28.87 22.74
N GLY A 22 -36.70 -27.77 22.56
CA GLY A 22 -36.90 -26.52 23.29
C GLY A 22 -37.96 -25.67 22.61
N GLU A 23 -39.21 -26.12 22.64
CA GLU A 23 -40.36 -25.25 22.43
C GLU A 23 -40.48 -24.30 23.63
N GLY A 24 -40.67 -23.00 23.38
CA GLY A 24 -40.89 -22.02 24.45
C GLY A 24 -39.88 -20.87 24.51
N GLY A 25 -39.43 -20.36 23.37
CA GLY A 25 -38.77 -19.04 23.31
C GLY A 25 -39.77 -17.93 23.62
N SER A 26 -39.99 -17.63 24.91
CA SER A 26 -40.71 -16.43 25.34
C SER A 26 -40.12 -15.21 24.62
N PRO A 27 -40.95 -14.35 23.97
CA PRO A 27 -40.45 -13.13 23.34
C PRO A 27 -39.79 -12.27 24.41
N GLY A 28 -38.46 -12.29 24.43
CA GLY A 28 -37.65 -11.66 25.46
C GLY A 28 -38.08 -10.22 25.63
N GLN A 29 -38.62 -9.90 26.80
CA GLN A 29 -39.02 -8.53 27.14
C GLN A 29 -37.85 -7.59 26.84
N PRO A 30 -38.08 -6.44 26.19
CA PRO A 30 -37.01 -5.50 25.89
C PRO A 30 -36.38 -5.03 27.20
N MET A 31 -35.21 -5.59 27.53
CA MET A 31 -34.48 -5.17 28.71
C MET A 31 -34.17 -3.68 28.60
N VAL A 32 -34.80 -2.89 29.48
CA VAL A 32 -34.55 -1.46 29.59
C VAL A 32 -33.05 -1.27 29.78
N LYS A 33 -32.41 -0.57 28.84
CA LYS A 33 -30.96 -0.33 28.88
C LYS A 33 -30.66 0.45 30.16
N LYS A 34 -29.96 -0.20 31.10
CA LYS A 34 -29.50 0.45 32.34
C LYS A 34 -28.84 1.80 31.99
N LYS A 35 -29.30 2.88 32.63
CA LYS A 35 -28.72 4.22 32.46
C LYS A 35 -27.22 4.11 32.77
N ARG A 36 -26.39 4.79 31.97
CA ARG A 36 -24.94 4.79 32.19
C ARG A 36 -24.63 5.74 33.33
N THR A 37 -23.57 5.45 34.06
CA THR A 37 -23.05 6.38 35.06
C THR A 37 -22.37 7.55 34.35
N ILE A 38 -22.53 8.76 34.90
CA ILE A 38 -21.94 10.01 34.40
C ILE A 38 -20.42 9.84 34.17
N GLN A 39 -19.73 9.18 35.11
CA GLN A 39 -18.30 8.86 34.99
C GLN A 39 -17.94 8.07 33.70
N ARG A 40 -18.80 7.13 33.28
CA ARG A 40 -18.56 6.35 32.06
C ARG A 40 -18.75 7.20 30.81
N GLU A 41 -19.67 8.17 30.82
CA GLU A 41 -19.91 9.08 29.70
C GLU A 41 -18.77 10.08 29.57
N ASN A 42 -18.34 10.70 30.67
CA ASN A 42 -17.18 11.61 30.71
C ASN A 42 -15.91 10.90 30.21
N ARG A 43 -15.68 9.65 30.64
CA ARG A 43 -14.53 8.87 30.16
C ARG A 43 -14.56 8.61 28.66
N ILE A 44 -15.73 8.39 28.07
CA ILE A 44 -15.87 8.19 26.62
C ILE A 44 -15.56 9.50 25.88
N GLN A 45 -16.03 10.63 26.39
CA GLN A 45 -15.74 11.94 25.79
C GLN A 45 -14.23 12.25 25.80
N VAL A 46 -13.55 12.04 26.93
CA VAL A 46 -12.09 12.20 27.04
C VAL A 46 -11.36 11.30 26.02
N LEU A 47 -11.76 10.03 25.91
CA LEU A 47 -11.15 9.11 24.94
C LEU A 47 -11.33 9.58 23.48
N ILE A 48 -12.46 10.20 23.14
CA ILE A 48 -12.71 10.74 21.80
C ILE A 48 -11.82 11.96 21.53
N GLN A 49 -11.66 12.85 22.50
CA GLN A 49 -10.79 14.03 22.39
C GLN A 49 -9.32 13.61 22.23
N GLU A 50 -8.82 12.72 23.07
CA GLU A 50 -7.45 12.19 22.98
C GLU A 50 -7.18 11.51 21.62
N GLU A 51 -8.17 10.85 21.02
CA GLU A 51 -8.00 10.24 19.69
C GLU A 51 -7.89 11.29 18.59
N LYS A 52 -8.73 12.33 18.61
CA LYS A 52 -8.65 13.44 17.65
C LYS A 52 -7.29 14.12 17.71
N GLU A 53 -6.80 14.44 18.91
CA GLU A 53 -5.48 15.05 19.09
C GLU A 53 -4.34 14.14 18.58
N ARG A 54 -4.42 12.83 18.85
CA ARG A 54 -3.43 11.86 18.34
C ARG A 54 -3.47 11.77 16.82
N GLU A 55 -4.65 11.80 16.22
CA GLU A 55 -4.84 11.78 14.77
C GLU A 55 -4.29 13.03 14.11
N GLU A 56 -4.57 14.21 14.66
CA GLU A 56 -4.01 15.47 14.18
C GLU A 56 -2.49 15.50 14.31
N LYS A 57 -1.94 15.10 15.46
CA LYS A 57 -0.49 15.00 15.66
C LYS A 57 0.15 14.02 14.67
N HIS A 58 -0.51 12.90 14.40
CA HIS A 58 -0.05 11.94 13.39
C HIS A 58 -0.15 12.52 11.98
N ARG A 59 -1.21 13.25 11.66
CA ARG A 59 -1.41 13.93 10.37
C ARG A 59 -0.32 14.97 10.13
N ARG A 60 -0.08 15.87 11.08
CA ARG A 60 1.01 16.86 11.04
C ARG A 60 2.38 16.22 10.81
N ARG A 61 2.66 15.10 11.51
CA ARG A 61 3.92 14.34 11.31
C ARG A 61 4.03 13.74 9.92
N LEU A 62 2.92 13.28 9.33
CA LEU A 62 2.90 12.75 7.97
C LEU A 62 3.07 13.85 6.93
N GLU A 63 2.41 15.00 7.11
CA GLU A 63 2.53 16.19 6.28
C GLU A 63 3.98 16.69 6.27
N PHE A 64 4.57 16.93 7.44
CA PHE A 64 5.97 17.32 7.59
C PHE A 64 6.94 16.33 6.93
N ARG A 65 6.72 15.03 7.12
CA ARG A 65 7.52 13.99 6.43
C ARG A 65 7.29 13.99 4.91
N GLY A 66 6.10 14.38 4.46
CA GLY A 66 5.75 14.55 3.06
C GLY A 66 6.51 15.72 2.43
N GLU A 67 6.53 16.86 3.10
CA GLU A 67 7.28 18.06 2.71
C GLU A 67 8.77 17.80 2.60
N LEU A 68 9.38 17.18 3.62
CA LEU A 68 10.80 16.80 3.58
C LEU A 68 11.13 15.86 2.40
N ARG A 69 10.20 14.98 2.02
CA ARG A 69 10.38 14.11 0.85
C ARG A 69 10.25 14.87 -0.46
N ARG A 70 9.33 15.83 -0.54
CA ARG A 70 9.15 16.70 -1.72
C ARG A 70 10.38 17.57 -1.94
N GLY A 71 10.87 18.25 -0.90
CA GLY A 71 12.09 19.06 -0.96
C GLY A 71 13.30 18.25 -1.44
N ARG A 72 13.55 17.08 -0.84
CA ARG A 72 14.63 16.17 -1.31
C ARG A 72 14.47 15.72 -2.75
N LYS A 73 13.23 15.53 -3.21
CA LYS A 73 12.95 15.14 -4.59
C LYS A 73 13.23 16.28 -5.57
N GLU A 74 12.81 17.49 -5.23
CA GLU A 74 13.06 18.69 -6.02
C GLU A 74 14.55 19.03 -6.10
N GLU A 75 15.27 18.97 -4.98
CA GLU A 75 16.73 19.14 -4.95
C GLU A 75 17.44 18.13 -5.85
N LEU A 76 17.00 16.87 -5.82
CA LEU A 76 17.57 15.81 -6.65
C LEU A 76 17.26 16.04 -8.14
N LEU A 77 16.06 16.51 -8.48
CA LEU A 77 15.70 16.85 -9.85
C LEU A 77 16.57 18.00 -10.39
N LYS A 78 16.72 19.09 -9.63
CA LYS A 78 17.63 20.21 -10.00
C LYS A 78 19.06 19.74 -10.23
N LYS A 79 19.56 18.84 -9.38
CA LYS A 79 20.88 18.22 -9.51
C LYS A 79 21.00 17.31 -10.73
N LEU A 80 19.94 16.61 -11.12
CA LEU A 80 19.93 15.78 -12.33
C LEU A 80 19.82 16.61 -13.60
N GLU A 81 19.13 17.75 -13.56
CA GLU A 81 19.06 18.69 -14.68
C GLU A 81 20.43 19.27 -15.01
N SER A 82 21.23 19.64 -14.00
CA SER A 82 22.60 20.12 -14.23
C SER A 82 23.51 19.05 -14.83
N VAL A 83 23.39 17.79 -14.38
CA VAL A 83 24.12 16.65 -14.98
C VAL A 83 23.65 16.39 -16.41
N ALA A 84 22.35 16.41 -16.65
CA ALA A 84 21.80 16.21 -17.99
C ALA A 84 22.31 17.29 -18.96
N ALA A 85 22.37 18.55 -18.53
CA ALA A 85 22.94 19.63 -19.32
C ALA A 85 24.42 19.38 -19.65
N LYS A 86 25.24 18.94 -18.69
CA LYS A 86 26.66 18.59 -18.93
C LYS A 86 26.83 17.42 -19.89
N VAL A 87 26.04 16.35 -19.72
CA VAL A 87 26.10 15.17 -20.60
C VAL A 87 25.69 15.54 -22.03
N ASN A 88 24.66 16.37 -22.19
CA ASN A 88 24.22 16.85 -23.50
C ASN A 88 25.26 17.79 -24.13
N ALA A 89 25.86 18.70 -23.36
CA ALA A 89 26.93 19.56 -23.84
C ALA A 89 28.17 18.76 -24.29
N LYS A 90 28.54 17.72 -23.53
CA LYS A 90 29.64 16.81 -23.90
C LYS A 90 29.31 15.96 -25.13
N ALA A 91 28.05 15.55 -25.31
CA ALA A 91 27.61 14.85 -26.50
C ALA A 91 27.57 15.76 -27.74
N ALA A 92 27.22 17.04 -27.58
CA ALA A 92 27.24 18.03 -28.64
C ALA A 92 28.68 18.46 -29.03
N ALA A 93 29.62 18.43 -28.09
CA ALA A 93 31.03 18.75 -28.32
C ALA A 93 31.86 17.56 -28.84
N ALA A 94 31.31 16.34 -28.87
CA ALA A 94 31.97 15.21 -29.51
C ALA A 94 31.75 15.30 -31.03
N PRO A 95 32.81 15.31 -31.87
CA PRO A 95 32.64 15.30 -33.31
C PRO A 95 31.86 14.03 -33.69
N SER A 96 30.81 14.20 -34.49
CA SER A 96 29.96 13.11 -34.95
C SER A 96 30.81 12.06 -35.64
N ARG A 97 31.19 11.01 -34.93
CA ARG A 97 31.74 9.82 -35.57
C ARG A 97 30.58 9.22 -36.37
N PRO A 98 30.71 9.05 -37.70
CA PRO A 98 29.65 8.42 -38.48
C PRO A 98 29.34 7.03 -37.91
N PRO A 99 28.09 6.54 -38.01
CA PRO A 99 27.74 5.21 -37.53
C PRO A 99 28.61 4.18 -38.25
N ALA A 100 29.53 3.58 -37.50
CA ALA A 100 30.35 2.49 -37.98
C ALA A 100 29.44 1.28 -38.21
N GLY A 101 29.31 0.88 -39.48
CA GLY A 101 28.99 -0.49 -39.88
C GLY A 101 27.53 -0.88 -39.72
N GLY A 102 26.70 -0.47 -40.68
CA GLY A 102 25.62 -1.34 -41.12
C GLY A 102 26.23 -2.66 -41.61
N VAL A 103 25.87 -3.78 -40.97
CA VAL A 103 26.18 -5.12 -41.46
C VAL A 103 25.31 -5.37 -42.69
N ALA A 104 25.73 -4.80 -43.81
CA ALA A 104 25.29 -5.22 -45.14
C ALA A 104 26.19 -6.40 -45.56
N GLY A 105 25.93 -7.56 -44.97
CA GLY A 105 26.39 -8.84 -45.51
C GLY A 105 25.52 -9.19 -46.72
N ALA A 106 25.69 -8.46 -47.83
CA ALA A 106 25.16 -8.86 -49.13
C ALA A 106 26.08 -9.96 -49.70
N GLY A 107 26.02 -11.14 -49.10
CA GLY A 107 26.52 -12.36 -49.69
C GLY A 107 25.46 -12.88 -50.65
N VAL A 108 25.78 -12.82 -51.95
CA VAL A 108 25.08 -13.57 -52.99
C VAL A 108 25.12 -15.05 -52.60
N GLY A 109 23.96 -15.61 -52.29
CA GLY A 109 23.79 -17.00 -51.90
C GLY A 109 22.34 -17.39 -52.08
N THR A 110 22.05 -18.08 -53.17
CA THR A 110 20.81 -18.79 -53.42
C THR A 110 20.59 -19.81 -52.30
N CYS A 111 19.69 -19.53 -51.37
CA CYS A 111 19.35 -20.46 -50.30
C CYS A 111 17.83 -20.60 -50.24
N ASP A 112 17.40 -21.77 -50.71
CA ASP A 112 16.06 -22.32 -50.58
C ASP A 112 15.54 -22.17 -49.15
N VAL A 113 14.31 -21.66 -48.98
CA VAL A 113 13.71 -21.48 -47.65
C VAL A 113 13.11 -22.82 -47.22
N GLU A 114 13.90 -23.65 -46.56
CA GLU A 114 13.39 -24.83 -45.87
C GLU A 114 12.54 -24.38 -44.66
N MET A 115 11.21 -24.49 -44.80
CA MET A 115 10.27 -24.26 -43.72
C MET A 115 10.31 -25.41 -42.71
N ALA A 116 10.88 -25.17 -41.52
CA ALA A 116 10.81 -26.12 -40.41
C ALA A 116 9.35 -26.38 -39.97
N PRO A 117 8.97 -27.62 -39.60
CA PRO A 117 7.61 -27.94 -39.19
C PRO A 117 7.22 -27.22 -37.89
N ALA A 118 6.04 -26.60 -37.90
CA ALA A 118 5.48 -25.84 -36.80
C ALA A 118 5.37 -26.70 -35.52
N SER A 119 6.20 -26.40 -34.52
CA SER A 119 6.09 -27.03 -33.19
C SER A 119 4.77 -26.57 -32.55
N SER A 120 3.88 -27.51 -32.26
CA SER A 120 2.60 -27.30 -31.57
C SER A 120 2.80 -26.84 -30.13
N ARG A 121 3.05 -25.55 -29.90
CA ARG A 121 2.93 -24.96 -28.57
C ARG A 121 1.56 -24.32 -28.45
N LYS A 122 0.72 -24.94 -27.62
CA LYS A 122 -0.61 -24.44 -27.23
C LYS A 122 -0.51 -22.95 -26.89
N ILE A 123 -1.19 -22.13 -27.70
CA ILE A 123 -1.31 -20.69 -27.49
C ILE A 123 -2.15 -20.49 -26.22
N GLY A 124 -1.48 -20.34 -25.09
CA GLY A 124 -2.13 -19.91 -23.86
C GLY A 124 -2.76 -18.53 -24.09
N VAL A 125 -3.98 -18.34 -23.57
CA VAL A 125 -4.69 -17.06 -23.61
C VAL A 125 -3.76 -15.96 -23.12
N VAL A 126 -3.42 -15.04 -24.04
CA VAL A 126 -2.65 -13.83 -23.71
C VAL A 126 -3.53 -12.98 -22.81
N ARG A 127 -3.32 -13.11 -21.49
CA ARG A 127 -3.86 -12.13 -20.53
C ARG A 127 -3.36 -10.77 -21.00
N THR A 128 -4.28 -9.91 -21.42
CA THR A 128 -4.02 -8.55 -21.84
C THR A 128 -3.29 -7.83 -20.72
N ILE A 129 -1.97 -7.72 -20.85
CA ILE A 129 -1.14 -6.88 -20.00
C ILE A 129 -1.63 -5.46 -20.28
N ASN A 130 -2.32 -4.85 -19.32
CA ASN A 130 -2.74 -3.46 -19.40
C ASN A 130 -1.51 -2.57 -19.70
N LYS A 131 -1.32 -2.20 -20.97
CA LYS A 131 -0.21 -1.36 -21.44
C LYS A 131 -0.32 0.10 -20.98
N ASN A 132 -1.42 0.44 -20.30
CA ASN A 132 -1.68 1.76 -19.72
C ASN A 132 -1.21 1.83 -18.26
N ARG A 133 0.08 1.55 -18.00
CA ARG A 133 0.70 2.14 -16.81
C ARG A 133 0.71 3.65 -17.05
N SER A 134 0.04 4.36 -16.15
CA SER A 134 -0.25 5.78 -16.24
C SER A 134 0.94 6.58 -16.78
N ILE A 135 0.67 7.56 -17.64
CA ILE A 135 1.69 8.48 -18.16
C ILE A 135 2.46 9.16 -17.01
N GLN A 136 1.84 9.28 -15.83
CA GLN A 136 2.48 9.75 -14.60
C GLN A 136 3.60 8.83 -14.08
N ASP A 137 3.50 7.50 -14.22
CA ASP A 137 4.56 6.55 -13.83
C ASP A 137 5.80 6.61 -14.74
N ARG A 138 5.65 7.14 -15.97
CA ARG A 138 6.76 7.32 -16.91
C ARG A 138 7.52 8.62 -16.67
N ARG A 139 6.84 9.69 -16.23
CA ARG A 139 7.43 11.04 -16.06
C ARG A 139 8.49 11.13 -14.96
N VAL A 140 8.56 10.18 -14.02
CA VAL A 140 9.48 10.25 -12.87
C VAL A 140 10.65 9.26 -12.96
N LYS A 141 10.65 8.39 -13.98
CA LYS A 141 11.74 7.43 -14.17
C LYS A 141 12.90 8.11 -14.86
N ALA A 142 13.74 8.78 -14.08
CA ALA A 142 15.05 9.22 -14.56
C ALA A 142 15.76 8.03 -15.22
N SER A 143 16.32 8.25 -16.42
CA SER A 143 16.98 7.19 -17.17
C SER A 143 18.13 6.60 -16.34
N LYS A 144 18.30 5.27 -16.42
CA LYS A 144 19.36 4.57 -15.65
C LYS A 144 20.75 5.14 -15.96
N ALA A 145 20.95 5.64 -17.18
CA ALA A 145 22.19 6.28 -17.62
C ALA A 145 22.45 7.60 -16.88
N LEU A 146 21.45 8.49 -16.81
CA LEU A 146 21.59 9.77 -16.09
C LEU A 146 21.90 9.57 -14.59
N LEU A 147 21.25 8.59 -13.96
CA LEU A 147 21.53 8.27 -12.55
C LEU A 147 22.93 7.68 -12.33
N ARG A 148 23.50 7.00 -13.34
CA ARG A 148 24.89 6.51 -13.28
C ARG A 148 25.88 7.66 -13.45
N ALA A 149 25.66 8.54 -14.42
CA ALA A 149 26.47 9.74 -14.62
C ALA A 149 26.47 10.63 -13.35
N ALA A 150 25.29 10.84 -12.74
CA ALA A 150 25.18 11.60 -11.49
C ALA A 150 25.88 10.93 -10.29
N LYS A 151 26.03 9.60 -10.30
CA LYS A 151 26.82 8.88 -9.29
C LYS A 151 28.32 9.06 -9.56
N GLU A 152 28.75 8.96 -10.81
CA GLU A 152 30.15 9.14 -11.22
C GLU A 152 30.64 10.56 -10.93
N GLU A 153 29.78 11.57 -11.09
CA GLU A 153 30.06 12.96 -10.66
C GLU A 153 30.01 13.17 -9.13
N GLY A 154 29.68 12.14 -8.34
CA GLY A 154 29.60 12.22 -6.87
C GLY A 154 28.38 12.98 -6.32
N ILE A 155 27.46 13.42 -7.19
CA ILE A 155 26.27 14.19 -6.81
C ILE A 155 25.25 13.31 -6.06
N VAL A 156 25.21 12.02 -6.39
CA VAL A 156 24.36 11.02 -5.74
C VAL A 156 25.22 9.88 -5.17
N PRO A 157 25.02 9.48 -3.91
CA PRO A 157 25.80 8.39 -3.30
C PRO A 157 25.50 7.01 -3.91
N SER A 158 24.26 6.78 -4.33
CA SER A 158 23.84 5.51 -4.92
C SER A 158 22.66 5.65 -5.88
N VAL A 159 22.71 4.92 -7.00
CA VAL A 159 21.60 4.81 -7.96
C VAL A 159 20.33 4.27 -7.31
N LYS A 160 20.46 3.29 -6.39
CA LYS A 160 19.31 2.71 -5.68
C LYS A 160 18.64 3.76 -4.78
N TYR A 161 19.45 4.63 -4.16
CA TYR A 161 18.97 5.68 -3.28
C TYR A 161 18.20 6.77 -4.06
N ALA A 162 18.75 7.27 -5.17
CA ALA A 162 18.07 8.24 -6.01
C ALA A 162 16.75 7.71 -6.57
N ARG A 163 16.72 6.45 -7.02
CA ARG A 163 15.47 5.80 -7.46
C ARG A 163 14.42 5.76 -6.35
N ALA A 164 14.83 5.41 -5.13
CA ALA A 164 13.90 5.35 -4.00
C ALA A 164 13.29 6.71 -3.66
N ILE A 165 14.04 7.81 -3.83
CA ILE A 165 13.55 9.18 -3.63
C ILE A 165 12.59 9.58 -4.75
N LEU A 166 12.97 9.34 -6.01
CA LEU A 166 12.18 9.73 -7.18
C LEU A 166 10.85 8.96 -7.25
N GLU A 167 10.93 7.62 -7.20
CA GLU A 167 9.78 6.72 -7.36
C GLU A 167 8.90 6.70 -6.09
N GLY A 168 9.52 6.88 -4.91
CA GLY A 168 8.84 6.79 -3.63
C GLY A 168 8.43 5.36 -3.27
N LYS A 169 8.69 4.94 -2.03
CA LYS A 169 8.18 3.65 -1.52
C LYS A 169 6.80 3.83 -0.92
N ARG A 170 5.76 3.34 -1.61
CA ARG A 170 4.41 3.20 -1.03
C ARG A 170 4.37 1.96 -0.14
N LYS A 171 3.91 2.12 1.10
CA LYS A 171 3.59 0.98 1.98
C LYS A 171 2.20 0.50 1.60
N ASN A 172 2.03 -0.80 1.40
CA ASN A 172 0.72 -1.40 1.16
C ASN A 172 -0.16 -1.19 2.41
N ALA A 173 -1.39 -0.72 2.22
CA ALA A 173 -2.36 -0.58 3.31
C ALA A 173 -2.92 -1.96 3.71
N THR A 174 -3.16 -2.81 2.72
CA THR A 174 -3.72 -4.15 2.89
C THR A 174 -2.65 -5.25 2.88
N LYS A 175 -3.06 -6.44 3.32
CA LYS A 175 -2.31 -7.68 3.11
C LYS A 175 -2.30 -8.05 1.61
N PRO A 176 -1.39 -8.93 1.17
CA PRO A 176 -1.41 -9.48 -0.18
C PRO A 176 -2.77 -10.11 -0.54
N ASP A 177 -3.46 -10.71 0.43
CA ASP A 177 -4.81 -11.29 0.25
C ASP A 177 -5.94 -10.25 0.15
N GLY A 178 -5.62 -8.95 0.08
CA GLY A 178 -6.59 -7.84 0.06
C GLY A 178 -7.24 -7.52 1.42
N ARG A 179 -7.06 -8.36 2.44
CA ARG A 179 -7.63 -8.16 3.77
C ARG A 179 -6.91 -7.03 4.55
N GLU A 180 -7.65 -6.42 5.48
CA GLU A 180 -7.09 -5.48 6.47
C GLU A 180 -6.05 -6.16 7.37
N ARG A 181 -5.11 -5.37 7.91
CA ARG A 181 -4.20 -5.85 8.95
C ARG A 181 -4.96 -6.05 10.26
N ALA A 182 -4.52 -7.02 11.07
CA ALA A 182 -5.18 -7.34 12.34
C ALA A 182 -5.22 -6.13 13.29
N ARG A 183 -4.15 -5.32 13.31
CA ARG A 183 -4.09 -4.06 14.07
C ARG A 183 -5.17 -3.08 13.61
N ASP A 184 -5.25 -2.83 12.31
CA ASP A 184 -6.18 -1.84 11.74
C ASP A 184 -7.63 -2.28 11.96
N LYS A 185 -7.93 -3.57 11.76
CA LYS A 185 -9.23 -4.17 12.10
C LYS A 185 -9.59 -4.00 13.57
N ARG A 186 -8.63 -4.19 14.50
CA ARG A 186 -8.85 -4.01 15.94
C ARG A 186 -9.13 -2.54 16.28
N LEU A 187 -8.38 -1.62 15.69
CA LEU A 187 -8.59 -0.18 15.87
C LEU A 187 -9.96 0.26 15.35
N ARG A 188 -10.33 -0.18 14.12
CA ARG A 188 -11.63 0.10 13.51
C ARG A 188 -12.79 -0.39 14.38
N LYS A 189 -12.76 -1.66 14.79
CA LYS A 189 -13.78 -2.22 15.70
C LYS A 189 -13.85 -1.51 17.05
N ALA A 190 -12.71 -1.06 17.58
CA ALA A 190 -12.69 -0.31 18.83
C ALA A 190 -13.35 1.07 18.67
N ARG A 191 -13.09 1.76 17.55
CA ARG A 191 -13.71 3.03 17.20
C ARG A 191 -15.22 2.86 16.98
N GLU A 192 -15.63 1.91 16.13
CA GLU A 192 -17.05 1.55 15.90
C GLU A 192 -17.78 1.27 17.22
N LYS A 193 -17.15 0.53 18.15
CA LYS A 193 -17.72 0.24 19.47
C LYS A 193 -17.87 1.49 20.34
N ARG A 194 -16.99 2.48 20.21
CA ARG A 194 -17.08 3.76 20.95
C ARG A 194 -18.12 4.67 20.33
N GLU A 195 -18.18 4.76 19.02
CA GLU A 195 -19.19 5.53 18.28
C GLU A 195 -20.60 4.98 18.52
N ARG A 196 -20.80 3.66 18.45
CA ARG A 196 -22.06 3.01 18.83
C ARG A 196 -22.42 3.25 20.30
N LYS A 197 -21.41 3.38 21.15
CA LYS A 197 -21.57 3.74 22.55
C LYS A 197 -21.42 5.24 22.79
N GLY A 198 -21.54 6.11 21.79
CA GLY A 198 -21.22 7.53 21.93
C GLY A 198 -21.89 8.21 23.12
N PRO A 199 -21.38 9.38 23.54
CA PRO A 199 -22.06 10.18 24.55
C PRO A 199 -23.52 10.38 24.11
N LYS A 200 -24.46 10.23 25.05
CA LYS A 200 -25.84 10.60 24.75
C LYS A 200 -25.80 12.06 24.31
N LYS A 201 -26.41 12.36 23.16
CA LYS A 201 -26.66 13.75 22.82
C LYS A 201 -27.43 14.36 24.00
N PRO A 202 -27.09 15.59 24.44
CA PRO A 202 -27.95 16.28 25.38
C PRO A 202 -29.36 16.25 24.80
N LYS A 203 -30.33 15.94 25.66
CA LYS A 203 -31.73 15.96 25.28
C LYS A 203 -32.06 17.44 25.12
N GLU A 204 -32.07 17.94 23.88
CA GLU A 204 -32.30 19.36 23.53
C GLU A 204 -33.75 19.80 23.82
N GLY A 205 -34.29 19.54 25.02
CA GLY A 205 -35.70 19.83 25.32
C GLY A 205 -36.08 19.80 26.79
N GLU A 206 -35.17 20.12 27.71
CA GLU A 206 -35.49 20.29 29.14
C GLU A 206 -34.92 21.60 29.71
N GLU A 207 -34.53 22.58 28.87
CA GLU A 207 -34.00 23.90 29.29
C GLU A 207 -34.92 25.08 28.88
N GLU A 208 -36.23 24.85 28.68
CA GLU A 208 -37.17 25.91 28.26
C GLU A 208 -38.32 26.17 29.26
N GLU A 209 -38.20 25.74 30.52
CA GLU A 209 -39.30 25.86 31.51
C GLU A 209 -38.82 26.28 32.92
N GLU A 210 -37.81 27.14 33.01
CA GLU A 210 -37.37 27.72 34.30
C GLU A 210 -36.90 29.18 34.15
N GLU A 211 -37.76 30.04 33.60
CA GLU A 211 -37.72 31.49 33.84
C GLU A 211 -39.15 31.97 34.14
N GLU A 212 -39.49 32.02 35.45
CA GLU A 212 -40.53 32.88 36.02
C GLU A 212 -39.87 33.85 37.02
#